data_AF-A0A3S4G594-F1
#
_entry.id   AF-A0A3S4G594-F1
#
_cell.length_a   1.000
_cell.length_b   1.000
_cell.length_c   1.000
_cell.angle_alpha   90.00
_cell.angle_beta   90.00
_cell.angle_gamma   90.00
#
_symmetry.space_group_name_H-M   'P 1'
#
loop_
_entity.id
_entity.type
_entity.pdbx_description
1 polymer ?
#
loop_
_entity_poly.entity_id
_entity_poly.type
_entity_poly.pdbx_seq_one_letter_code
_entity_poly.pdbx_strand_id
1 'polypeptide(L)'
;MTSPKPGVTDKSTSLPARSWRCRVSVTKDIDSVNAALEPFLREIEIELCDVQVEDTKAGYLAIGGRNIVACQGNRICQKANTDTTGLSRRLEKLVYPSPYHLKTVIVGCPNDCAKASMADLGIIGVAKMRFTAERCIGCGACVKACSHHAVGCLALKNGKAVKEESACIGCGECVLACPTLAWQRKPDQLWQVRLGGRTSKKTPRVGKLFLNW
;
A
#
# COMPACT_ATOMS: atom_id res chain seq x y z
N MET A 1 33.21 -41.90 40.42
CA MET A 1 33.16 -41.86 38.95
C MET A 1 32.04 -40.92 38.53
N THR A 2 32.36 -39.66 38.22
CA THR A 2 31.58 -38.80 37.31
C THR A 2 32.42 -37.55 37.03
N SER A 3 32.60 -37.29 35.75
CA SER A 3 33.63 -36.42 35.14
C SER A 3 33.34 -34.93 35.30
N PRO A 4 34.35 -34.04 35.14
CA PRO A 4 34.15 -32.59 35.21
C PRO A 4 33.45 -32.07 33.94
N LYS A 5 32.54 -31.11 34.11
CA LYS A 5 31.91 -30.36 33.00
C LYS A 5 32.97 -29.52 32.26
N PRO A 6 33.00 -29.51 30.92
CA PRO A 6 34.00 -28.74 30.17
C PRO A 6 33.68 -27.24 30.16
N GLY A 7 34.75 -26.46 30.12
CA GLY A 7 34.80 -25.02 30.34
C GLY A 7 34.03 -24.16 29.34
N VAL A 8 33.53 -23.05 29.87
CA VAL A 8 33.11 -21.87 29.12
C VAL A 8 34.35 -21.31 28.42
N THR A 9 34.40 -21.38 27.10
CA THR A 9 35.39 -20.65 26.30
C THR A 9 34.75 -19.37 25.79
N ASP A 10 35.27 -18.25 26.28
CA ASP A 10 35.10 -16.92 25.71
C ASP A 10 35.52 -16.96 24.23
N LYS A 11 34.58 -16.67 23.34
CA LYS A 11 34.84 -16.35 21.93
C LYS A 11 34.17 -15.03 21.60
N SER A 12 34.74 -13.97 22.15
CA SER A 12 34.79 -12.65 21.53
C SER A 12 35.47 -12.72 20.14
N THR A 13 34.83 -13.39 19.19
CA THR A 13 35.20 -13.32 17.77
C THR A 13 34.09 -12.59 17.02
N SER A 14 34.41 -11.35 16.65
CA SER A 14 33.70 -10.50 15.70
C SER A 14 33.08 -11.32 14.56
N LEU A 15 31.75 -11.42 14.55
CA LEU A 15 31.01 -11.98 13.42
C LEU A 15 31.22 -11.04 12.22
N PRO A 16 31.82 -11.50 11.10
CA PRO A 16 31.90 -10.68 9.90
C PRO A 16 30.48 -10.46 9.40
N ALA A 17 30.20 -9.22 8.98
CA ALA A 17 28.94 -8.83 8.36
C ALA A 17 28.58 -9.84 7.26
N ARG A 18 27.68 -10.78 7.57
CA ARG A 18 27.20 -11.74 6.59
C ARG A 18 26.42 -10.94 5.57
N SER A 19 27.07 -10.65 4.44
CA SER A 19 26.45 -10.16 3.23
C SER A 19 25.22 -11.04 2.99
N TRP A 20 24.03 -10.44 3.05
CA TRP A 20 22.77 -11.11 2.75
C TRP A 20 22.67 -11.37 1.24
N ARG A 21 23.63 -12.12 0.67
CA ARG A 21 23.47 -12.73 -0.65
C ARG A 21 22.45 -13.84 -0.46
N CYS A 22 21.20 -13.55 -0.83
CA CYS A 22 20.15 -14.54 -0.82
C CYS A 22 20.63 -15.74 -1.64
N ARG A 23 20.69 -16.89 -0.97
CA ARG A 23 21.08 -18.16 -1.56
C ARG A 23 19.90 -18.69 -2.37
N VAL A 24 19.52 -17.95 -3.43
CA VAL A 24 18.62 -18.45 -4.46
C VAL A 24 19.42 -19.53 -5.19
N SER A 25 18.84 -20.73 -5.31
CA SER A 25 19.34 -21.82 -6.12
C SER A 25 19.83 -21.28 -7.47
N VAL A 26 21.14 -21.28 -7.63
CA VAL A 26 21.91 -20.60 -8.67
C VAL A 26 21.43 -21.04 -10.04
N THR A 27 20.78 -20.14 -10.77
CA THR A 27 20.73 -20.19 -12.23
C THR A 27 22.16 -20.32 -12.72
N LYS A 28 22.44 -21.26 -13.62
CA LYS A 28 23.80 -21.61 -14.08
C LYS A 28 24.59 -20.44 -14.69
N ASP A 29 23.94 -19.30 -14.93
CA ASP A 29 24.53 -18.09 -15.51
C ASP A 29 23.86 -16.84 -14.91
N ILE A 30 24.40 -16.32 -13.80
CA ILE A 30 23.89 -15.11 -13.14
C ILE A 30 24.28 -13.83 -13.90
N ASP A 31 25.40 -13.88 -14.62
CA ASP A 31 25.96 -12.74 -15.33
C ASP A 31 25.11 -12.40 -16.56
N SER A 32 24.67 -13.40 -17.31
CA SER A 32 23.72 -13.20 -18.42
C SER A 32 22.37 -12.62 -17.95
N VAL A 33 21.88 -13.06 -16.79
CA VAL A 33 20.62 -12.56 -16.20
C VAL A 33 20.78 -11.12 -15.78
N ASN A 34 21.89 -10.77 -15.12
CA ASN A 34 22.16 -9.40 -14.72
C ASN A 34 22.32 -8.47 -15.93
N ALA A 35 22.99 -8.92 -17.00
CA ALA A 35 23.10 -8.16 -18.23
C ALA A 35 21.74 -7.91 -18.89
N ALA A 36 20.84 -8.91 -18.87
CA ALA A 36 19.47 -8.75 -19.37
C ALA A 36 18.60 -7.83 -18.48
N LEU A 37 18.90 -7.74 -17.18
CA LEU A 37 18.17 -6.91 -16.20
C LEU A 37 18.66 -5.46 -16.14
N GLU A 38 19.94 -5.20 -16.42
CA GLU A 38 20.54 -3.86 -16.40
C GLU A 38 19.69 -2.78 -17.11
N PRO A 39 19.17 -2.98 -18.34
CA PRO A 39 18.35 -1.95 -19.00
C PRO A 39 17.06 -1.65 -18.21
N PHE A 40 16.42 -2.67 -17.64
CA PHE A 40 15.21 -2.49 -16.82
C PHE A 40 15.51 -1.76 -15.51
N LEU A 41 16.64 -2.06 -14.87
CA LEU A 41 17.07 -1.35 -13.66
C LEU A 41 17.33 0.12 -13.94
N ARG A 42 17.95 0.45 -15.09
CA ARG A 42 18.16 1.85 -15.48
C ARG A 42 16.85 2.57 -15.78
N GLU A 43 15.98 1.97 -16.60
CA GLU A 43 14.71 2.59 -16.99
C GLU A 43 13.76 2.77 -15.79
N ILE A 44 13.58 1.71 -14.98
CA ILE A 44 12.57 1.71 -13.92
C ILE A 44 13.11 2.37 -12.64
N GLU A 45 14.26 1.94 -12.14
CA GLU A 45 14.74 2.42 -10.85
C GLU A 45 15.29 3.85 -10.97
N ILE A 46 16.16 4.10 -11.96
CA ILE A 46 16.83 5.39 -12.09
C ILE A 46 15.93 6.40 -12.82
N GLU A 47 15.52 6.11 -14.06
CA GLU A 47 14.83 7.12 -14.90
C GLU A 47 13.39 7.39 -14.44
N LEU A 48 12.64 6.36 -14.03
CA LEU A 48 11.23 6.49 -13.67
C LEU A 48 11.00 6.86 -12.20
N CYS A 49 11.78 6.28 -11.29
CA CYS A 49 11.58 6.34 -9.84
C CYS A 49 12.66 7.16 -9.11
N ASP A 50 13.71 7.62 -9.80
CA ASP A 50 14.80 8.44 -9.23
C ASP A 50 15.47 7.78 -8.02
N VAL A 51 15.69 6.48 -8.13
CA VAL A 51 16.33 5.64 -7.11
C VAL A 51 17.85 5.65 -7.32
N GLN A 52 18.60 5.92 -6.25
CA GLN A 52 20.06 5.89 -6.28
C GLN A 52 20.55 4.44 -6.20
N VAL A 53 20.93 3.87 -7.35
CA VAL A 53 21.48 2.51 -7.46
C VAL A 53 22.99 2.60 -7.65
N GLU A 54 23.76 2.03 -6.72
CA GLU A 54 25.24 2.09 -6.75
C GLU A 54 25.86 1.32 -7.93
N ASP A 55 25.31 0.14 -8.26
CA ASP A 55 25.77 -0.68 -9.38
C ASP A 55 24.59 -1.40 -10.06
N THR A 56 24.26 -1.00 -11.28
CA THR A 56 23.18 -1.59 -12.08
C THR A 56 23.55 -2.93 -12.71
N LYS A 57 24.84 -3.28 -12.74
CA LYS A 57 25.35 -4.54 -13.32
C LYS A 57 25.39 -5.68 -12.31
N ALA A 58 25.38 -5.37 -11.03
CA ALA A 58 25.29 -6.36 -9.95
C ALA A 58 23.87 -6.96 -9.80
N GLY A 59 22.88 -6.43 -10.52
CA GLY A 59 21.47 -6.76 -10.33
C GLY A 59 20.86 -6.04 -9.13
N TYR A 60 19.82 -6.60 -8.53
CA TYR A 60 19.18 -6.02 -7.35
C TYR A 60 20.08 -6.12 -6.10
N LEU A 61 20.39 -4.96 -5.48
CA LEU A 61 21.29 -4.85 -4.34
C LEU A 61 20.70 -5.42 -3.05
N ALA A 62 19.38 -5.45 -2.93
CA ALA A 62 18.68 -5.94 -1.76
C ALA A 62 17.39 -6.69 -2.12
N ILE A 63 17.08 -7.72 -1.34
CA ILE A 63 15.81 -8.47 -1.41
C ILE A 63 14.80 -7.97 -0.38
N GLY A 64 15.23 -7.04 0.49
CA GLY A 64 14.41 -6.53 1.58
C GLY A 64 13.22 -5.72 1.06
N GLY A 65 13.46 -4.59 0.42
CA GLY A 65 12.38 -3.85 -0.25
C GLY A 65 11.80 -4.71 -1.39
N ARG A 66 10.56 -5.18 -1.24
CA ARG A 66 9.81 -5.69 -2.39
C ARG A 66 9.18 -4.51 -3.12
N ASN A 67 9.07 -4.62 -4.44
CA ASN A 67 8.43 -3.61 -5.28
C ASN A 67 7.06 -3.23 -4.69
N ILE A 68 6.78 -1.93 -4.74
CA ILE A 68 5.49 -1.41 -4.28
C ILE A 68 4.38 -1.91 -5.21
N VAL A 69 3.40 -2.61 -4.66
CA VAL A 69 2.20 -3.02 -5.42
C VAL A 69 1.16 -1.92 -5.31
N ALA A 70 0.66 -1.45 -6.45
CA ALA A 70 -0.39 -0.44 -6.50
C ALA A 70 -1.59 -0.89 -7.35
N CYS A 71 -2.80 -0.42 -6.99
CA CYS A 71 -3.92 -0.50 -7.92
C CYS A 71 -3.85 0.61 -8.99
N GLN A 72 -4.81 0.61 -9.93
CA GLN A 72 -4.85 1.57 -11.05
C GLN A 72 -4.97 3.05 -10.62
N GLY A 73 -5.43 3.33 -9.40
CA GLY A 73 -5.58 4.70 -8.89
C GLY A 73 -6.60 5.54 -9.66
N ASN A 74 -6.64 6.84 -9.36
CA ASN A 74 -7.60 7.78 -9.96
C ASN A 74 -7.26 8.20 -11.39
N ARG A 75 -6.12 7.77 -11.94
CA ARG A 75 -5.75 8.01 -13.35
C ARG A 75 -6.70 7.29 -14.31
N ILE A 76 -7.23 6.14 -13.89
CA ILE A 76 -8.10 5.28 -14.70
C ILE A 76 -9.38 4.93 -13.94
N CYS A 77 -9.28 4.60 -12.65
CA CYS A 77 -10.43 4.12 -11.89
C CYS A 77 -11.24 5.28 -11.29
N GLN A 78 -12.48 5.43 -11.73
CA GLN A 78 -13.44 6.42 -11.20
C GLN A 78 -13.73 6.27 -9.69
N LYS A 79 -13.54 5.07 -9.12
CA LYS A 79 -13.74 4.81 -7.69
C LYS A 79 -12.56 5.30 -6.84
N ALA A 80 -11.36 5.36 -7.40
CA ALA A 80 -10.18 5.74 -6.65
C ALA A 80 -10.25 7.21 -6.23
N ASN A 81 -9.87 7.47 -4.98
CA ASN A 81 -9.81 8.79 -4.39
C ASN A 81 -8.48 9.49 -4.63
N THR A 82 -7.44 8.75 -5.03
CA THR A 82 -6.07 9.25 -5.08
C THR A 82 -5.24 8.58 -6.17
N ASP A 83 -4.13 9.22 -6.52
CA ASP A 83 -3.14 8.72 -7.48
C ASP A 83 -2.17 7.76 -6.79
N THR A 84 -2.40 6.47 -7.00
CA THR A 84 -1.55 5.41 -6.46
C THR A 84 -0.22 5.34 -7.20
N THR A 85 -0.20 5.50 -8.52
CA THR A 85 1.03 5.43 -9.34
C THR A 85 2.00 6.55 -8.97
N GLY A 86 1.49 7.78 -8.83
CA GLY A 86 2.30 8.93 -8.43
C GLY A 86 2.88 8.75 -7.01
N LEU A 87 2.09 8.22 -6.08
CA LEU A 87 2.57 7.93 -4.73
C LEU A 87 3.61 6.80 -4.72
N SER A 88 3.40 5.73 -5.48
CA SER A 88 4.36 4.63 -5.58
C SER A 88 5.74 5.10 -6.04
N ARG A 89 5.82 5.89 -7.11
CA ARG A 89 7.11 6.42 -7.61
C ARG A 89 7.84 7.25 -6.55
N ARG A 90 7.10 8.05 -5.78
CA ARG A 90 7.69 8.88 -4.71
C ARG A 90 8.17 8.05 -3.52
N LEU A 91 7.52 6.92 -3.26
CA LEU A 91 7.83 6.06 -2.12
C LEU A 91 8.92 5.03 -2.44
N GLU A 92 9.07 4.62 -3.71
CA GLU A 92 10.08 3.65 -4.14
C GLU A 92 11.49 4.09 -3.74
N LYS A 93 11.85 5.35 -4.02
CA LYS A 93 13.14 5.95 -3.62
C LYS A 93 13.41 6.03 -2.12
N LEU A 94 12.37 5.88 -1.28
CA LEU A 94 12.52 5.86 0.17
C LEU A 94 12.60 4.42 0.71
N VAL A 95 12.02 3.47 -0.02
CA VAL A 95 11.95 2.06 0.38
C VAL A 95 13.17 1.30 -0.16
N TYR A 96 13.67 1.66 -1.34
CA TYR A 96 14.83 1.05 -1.96
C TYR A 96 16.06 1.96 -1.87
N PRO A 97 17.26 1.42 -1.54
CA PRO A 97 17.53 0.04 -1.12
C PRO A 97 17.29 -0.15 0.39
N SER A 98 16.54 -1.20 0.78
CA SER A 98 16.33 -1.57 2.18
C SER A 98 16.68 -3.04 2.43
N PRO A 99 17.36 -3.36 3.56
CA PRO A 99 17.67 -4.74 3.92
C PRO A 99 16.47 -5.48 4.54
N TYR A 100 15.41 -4.79 4.95
CA TYR A 100 14.26 -5.37 5.64
C TYR A 100 13.21 -5.88 4.66
N HIS A 101 12.67 -7.09 4.91
CA HIS A 101 11.64 -7.70 4.05
C HIS A 101 10.27 -7.03 4.20
N LEU A 102 10.13 -5.85 3.59
CA LEU A 102 8.95 -5.01 3.69
C LEU A 102 8.09 -5.13 2.42
N LYS A 103 6.82 -5.47 2.60
CA LYS A 103 5.82 -5.40 1.52
C LYS A 103 4.97 -4.15 1.69
N THR A 104 5.14 -3.24 0.75
CA THR A 104 4.36 -2.01 0.69
C THR A 104 3.32 -2.11 -0.40
N VAL A 105 2.07 -1.82 -0.06
CA VAL A 105 0.95 -1.90 -0.99
C VAL A 105 0.08 -0.66 -0.86
N ILE A 106 -0.26 -0.06 -2.00
CA ILE A 106 -1.00 1.19 -2.09
C ILE A 106 -2.29 0.96 -2.87
N VAL A 107 -3.42 1.38 -2.31
CA VAL A 107 -4.72 1.32 -2.98
C VAL A 107 -5.40 2.67 -2.96
N GLY A 108 -6.12 2.98 -4.04
CA GLY A 108 -6.72 4.29 -4.23
C GLY A 108 -8.03 4.50 -3.48
N CYS A 109 -8.67 3.45 -2.98
CA CYS A 109 -9.95 3.52 -2.26
C CYS A 109 -10.12 2.31 -1.31
N PRO A 110 -11.09 2.38 -0.37
CA PRO A 110 -11.40 1.29 0.56
C PRO A 110 -11.86 -0.05 -0.06
N ASN A 111 -12.09 -0.11 -1.38
CA ASN A 111 -12.35 -1.39 -2.07
C ASN A 111 -11.15 -2.35 -2.02
N ASP A 112 -9.96 -1.82 -1.75
CA ASP A 112 -8.75 -2.58 -1.45
C ASP A 112 -8.41 -3.68 -2.49
N CYS A 113 -8.43 -3.32 -3.77
CA CYS A 113 -8.22 -4.27 -4.89
C CYS A 113 -6.84 -4.95 -4.83
N ALA A 114 -5.79 -4.23 -4.42
CA ALA A 114 -4.42 -4.77 -4.33
C ALA A 114 -4.10 -5.40 -2.96
N LYS A 115 -5.06 -5.45 -2.02
CA LYS A 115 -4.92 -6.05 -0.69
C LYS A 115 -3.89 -5.35 0.20
N ALA A 116 -3.91 -4.02 0.22
CA ALA A 116 -3.15 -3.18 1.14
C ALA A 116 -3.37 -3.59 2.60
N SER A 117 -4.59 -3.98 2.98
CA SER A 117 -4.85 -4.42 4.36
C SER A 117 -4.12 -5.72 4.74
N MET A 118 -3.56 -6.47 3.79
CA MET A 118 -2.80 -7.70 4.04
C MET A 118 -1.29 -7.54 3.86
N ALA A 119 -0.82 -6.32 3.59
CA ALA A 119 0.59 -5.98 3.43
C ALA A 119 1.22 -5.52 4.75
N ASP A 120 2.56 -5.56 4.84
CA ASP A 120 3.27 -5.08 6.02
C ASP A 120 3.03 -3.58 6.21
N LEU A 121 3.05 -2.82 5.11
CA LEU A 121 2.65 -1.42 5.03
C LEU A 121 1.53 -1.27 3.98
N GLY A 122 0.31 -1.04 4.43
CA GLY A 122 -0.85 -0.78 3.59
C GLY A 122 -1.24 0.68 3.61
N ILE A 123 -1.30 1.32 2.44
CA ILE A 123 -1.74 2.71 2.30
C ILE A 123 -3.05 2.73 1.49
N ILE A 124 -4.11 3.29 2.06
CA ILE A 124 -5.44 3.32 1.48
C ILE A 124 -5.87 4.78 1.28
N GLY A 125 -6.16 5.16 0.04
CA GLY A 125 -6.67 6.47 -0.32
C GLY A 125 -8.10 6.68 0.14
N VAL A 126 -8.35 7.79 0.84
CA VAL A 126 -9.67 8.15 1.36
C VAL A 126 -9.93 9.63 1.07
N ALA A 127 -11.19 10.02 0.93
CA ALA A 127 -11.57 11.42 0.64
C ALA A 127 -12.74 11.88 1.49
N LYS A 128 -12.66 13.09 2.05
CA LYS A 128 -13.79 13.70 2.77
C LYS A 128 -14.80 14.19 1.74
N MET A 129 -16.06 13.84 1.91
CA MET A 129 -17.11 14.22 0.97
C MET A 129 -17.75 15.54 1.39
N ARG A 130 -17.86 16.47 0.44
CA ARG A 130 -18.62 17.70 0.56
C ARG A 130 -20.06 17.45 0.08
N PHE A 131 -21.02 17.87 0.89
CA PHE A 131 -22.44 17.87 0.52
C PHE A 131 -22.91 19.28 0.17
N THR A 132 -23.71 19.40 -0.89
CA THR A 132 -24.33 20.66 -1.33
C THR A 132 -25.85 20.46 -1.35
N ALA A 133 -26.55 20.98 -0.33
CA ALA A 133 -27.96 20.68 -0.08
C ALA A 133 -28.88 21.20 -1.20
N GLU A 134 -28.49 22.29 -1.85
CA GLU A 134 -29.21 22.98 -2.91
C GLU A 134 -29.34 22.09 -4.17
N ARG A 135 -28.34 21.24 -4.42
CA ARG A 135 -28.33 20.30 -5.54
C ARG A 135 -29.06 19.00 -5.24
N CYS A 136 -29.37 18.72 -3.98
CA CYS A 136 -29.97 17.45 -3.59
C CYS A 136 -31.48 17.45 -3.90
N ILE A 137 -31.91 16.52 -4.74
CA ILE A 137 -33.34 16.33 -5.11
C ILE A 137 -34.04 15.24 -4.28
N GLY A 138 -33.40 14.72 -3.24
CA GLY A 138 -34.03 13.73 -2.34
C GLY A 138 -34.23 12.33 -2.92
N CYS A 139 -33.64 11.99 -4.07
CA CYS A 139 -33.85 10.71 -4.76
C CYS A 139 -33.40 9.43 -4.02
N GLY A 140 -32.63 9.55 -2.93
CA GLY A 140 -32.19 8.39 -2.13
C GLY A 140 -31.11 7.48 -2.76
N ALA A 141 -30.66 7.75 -3.99
CA ALA A 141 -29.67 6.91 -4.69
C ALA A 141 -28.38 6.69 -3.88
N CYS A 142 -27.85 7.77 -3.28
CA CYS A 142 -26.66 7.70 -2.43
C CYS A 142 -26.85 6.85 -1.16
N VAL A 143 -28.05 6.86 -0.56
CA VAL A 143 -28.39 6.05 0.62
C VAL A 143 -28.34 4.58 0.26
N LYS A 144 -29.01 4.18 -0.84
CA LYS A 144 -29.02 2.80 -1.35
C LYS A 144 -27.60 2.32 -1.72
N ALA A 145 -26.80 3.16 -2.35
CA ALA A 145 -25.41 2.83 -2.69
C ALA A 145 -24.55 2.63 -1.43
N CYS A 146 -24.69 3.49 -0.42
CA CYS A 146 -23.91 3.41 0.81
C CYS A 146 -24.27 2.17 1.64
N SER A 147 -25.54 1.80 1.71
CA SER A 147 -25.99 0.59 2.43
C SER A 147 -25.56 -0.70 1.74
N HIS A 148 -25.54 -0.71 0.41
CA HIS A 148 -25.24 -1.93 -0.36
C HIS A 148 -23.73 -2.15 -0.57
N HIS A 149 -22.94 -1.08 -0.74
CA HIS A 149 -21.53 -1.19 -1.12
C HIS A 149 -20.54 -0.71 -0.05
N ALA A 150 -21.02 -0.13 1.06
CA ALA A 150 -20.16 0.45 2.08
C ALA A 150 -20.70 0.19 3.50
N VAL A 151 -20.79 1.24 4.32
CA VAL A 151 -21.09 1.17 5.76
C VAL A 151 -22.51 1.61 6.12
N GLY A 152 -23.32 2.03 5.15
CA GLY A 152 -24.71 2.45 5.41
C GLY A 152 -24.88 3.72 6.26
N CYS A 153 -23.89 4.62 6.28
CA CYS A 153 -23.91 5.83 7.11
C CYS A 153 -24.80 6.99 6.59
N LEU A 154 -25.60 6.77 5.55
CA LEU A 154 -26.45 7.79 4.95
C LEU A 154 -27.93 7.50 5.22
N ALA A 155 -28.71 8.55 5.45
CA ALA A 155 -30.16 8.46 5.60
C ALA A 155 -30.84 9.61 4.85
N LEU A 156 -32.14 9.47 4.60
CA LEU A 156 -32.97 10.54 4.06
C LEU A 156 -33.78 11.17 5.20
N LYS A 157 -33.63 12.48 5.42
CA LYS A 157 -34.41 13.26 6.39
C LYS A 157 -34.91 14.53 5.73
N ASN A 158 -36.20 14.86 5.88
CA ASN A 158 -36.82 16.05 5.29
C ASN A 158 -36.54 16.20 3.77
N GLY A 159 -36.56 15.09 3.03
CA GLY A 159 -36.28 15.08 1.59
C GLY A 159 -34.81 15.35 1.19
N LYS A 160 -33.87 15.36 2.15
CA LYS A 160 -32.44 15.58 1.92
C LYS A 160 -31.60 14.43 2.47
N ALA A 161 -30.46 14.18 1.85
CA ALA A 161 -29.50 13.22 2.36
C ALA A 161 -28.78 13.77 3.58
N VAL A 162 -28.69 12.97 4.63
CA VAL A 162 -27.95 13.26 5.86
C VAL A 162 -26.89 12.17 6.05
N LYS A 163 -25.70 12.57 6.50
CA LYS A 163 -24.56 11.67 6.71
C LYS A 163 -24.20 11.63 8.18
N GLU A 164 -24.05 10.42 8.70
CA GLU A 164 -23.38 10.17 9.98
C GLU A 164 -21.86 10.22 9.75
N GLU A 165 -21.23 11.32 10.14
CA GLU A 165 -19.80 11.56 9.88
C GLU A 165 -18.90 10.55 10.60
N SER A 166 -19.28 10.13 11.82
CA SER A 166 -18.47 9.21 12.63
C SER A 166 -18.32 7.82 12.01
N ALA A 167 -19.31 7.40 11.23
CA ALA A 167 -19.32 6.09 10.58
C ALA A 167 -18.71 6.10 9.17
N CYS A 168 -18.50 7.27 8.57
CA CYS A 168 -18.07 7.38 7.18
C CYS A 168 -16.61 6.94 6.97
N ILE A 169 -16.37 6.02 6.03
CA ILE A 169 -15.03 5.47 5.73
C ILE A 169 -14.35 6.11 4.51
N GLY A 170 -14.93 7.15 3.91
CA GLY A 170 -14.28 7.83 2.78
C GLY A 170 -14.30 7.09 1.45
N CYS A 171 -15.22 6.14 1.23
CA CYS A 171 -15.22 5.30 0.02
C CYS A 171 -15.60 6.03 -1.28
N GLY A 172 -16.44 7.07 -1.21
CA GLY A 172 -16.86 7.86 -2.37
C GLY A 172 -18.04 7.29 -3.16
N GLU A 173 -18.68 6.20 -2.72
CA GLU A 173 -19.83 5.60 -3.41
C GLU A 173 -21.01 6.56 -3.55
N CYS A 174 -21.20 7.46 -2.59
CA CYS A 174 -22.25 8.49 -2.65
C CYS A 174 -22.02 9.53 -3.77
N VAL A 175 -20.76 9.79 -4.14
CA VAL A 175 -20.40 10.72 -5.22
C VAL A 175 -20.77 10.09 -6.57
N LEU A 176 -20.40 8.82 -6.76
CA LEU A 176 -20.69 8.10 -8.01
C LEU A 176 -22.19 7.87 -8.22
N ALA A 177 -22.93 7.62 -7.15
CA ALA A 177 -24.36 7.36 -7.22
C ALA A 177 -25.23 8.61 -7.37
N CYS A 178 -24.68 9.82 -7.17
CA CYS A 178 -25.49 11.04 -7.13
C CYS A 178 -25.68 11.64 -8.54
N PRO A 179 -26.91 11.64 -9.10
CA PRO A 179 -27.14 12.15 -10.46
C PRO A 179 -26.99 13.68 -10.56
N THR A 180 -27.19 14.41 -9.46
CA THR A 180 -27.10 15.87 -9.42
C THR A 180 -25.77 16.39 -8.88
N LEU A 181 -24.80 15.50 -8.63
CA LEU A 181 -23.48 15.85 -8.08
C LEU A 181 -23.57 16.69 -6.79
N ALA A 182 -24.59 16.42 -5.95
CA ALA A 182 -24.72 17.02 -4.63
C ALA A 182 -23.62 16.55 -3.66
N TRP A 183 -23.07 15.36 -3.91
CA TRP A 183 -21.88 14.84 -3.24
C TRP A 183 -20.65 15.05 -4.13
N GLN A 184 -19.58 15.58 -3.54
CA GLN A 184 -18.31 15.79 -4.22
C GLN A 184 -17.14 15.36 -3.32
N ARG A 185 -16.05 14.89 -3.91
CA ARG A 185 -14.80 14.65 -3.18
C ARG A 185 -14.14 16.00 -2.88
N LYS A 186 -13.71 16.23 -1.64
CA LYS A 186 -12.82 17.35 -1.34
C LYS A 186 -11.45 17.11 -2.02
N PRO A 187 -10.74 18.17 -2.42
CA PRO A 187 -9.44 18.05 -3.07
C PRO A 187 -8.32 17.60 -2.12
N ASP A 188 -8.55 17.68 -0.81
CA ASP A 188 -7.58 17.26 0.21
C ASP A 188 -7.25 15.77 0.07
N GLN A 189 -5.95 15.46 -0.09
CA GLN A 189 -5.48 14.08 -0.13
C GLN A 189 -5.38 13.52 1.29
N LEU A 190 -6.19 12.51 1.57
CA LEU A 190 -6.21 11.85 2.86
C LEU A 190 -5.90 10.36 2.69
N TRP A 191 -5.29 9.79 3.72
CA TRP A 191 -4.77 8.44 3.71
C TRP A 191 -5.11 7.72 5.00
N GLN A 192 -5.48 6.46 4.87
CA GLN A 192 -5.53 5.51 5.96
C GLN A 192 -4.31 4.59 5.85
N VAL A 193 -3.56 4.45 6.94
CA VAL A 193 -2.38 3.58 6.99
C VAL A 193 -2.65 2.38 7.88
N ARG A 194 -2.38 1.20 7.36
CA ARG A 194 -2.46 -0.08 8.07
C ARG A 194 -1.09 -0.71 8.16
N LEU A 195 -0.76 -1.24 9.33
CA LEU A 195 0.54 -1.86 9.59
C LEU A 195 0.42 -3.32 10.03
N GLY A 196 1.41 -4.10 9.63
CA GLY A 196 1.62 -5.47 10.09
C GLY A 196 0.70 -6.50 9.44
N GLY A 197 0.07 -6.21 8.31
CA GLY A 197 -0.63 -7.24 7.53
C GLY A 197 0.37 -8.27 6.97
N ARG A 198 -0.05 -9.53 6.86
CA ARG A 198 0.79 -10.61 6.36
C ARG A 198 -0.04 -11.75 5.78
N THR A 199 0.37 -12.29 4.64
CA THR A 199 -0.23 -13.50 4.00
C THR A 199 0.66 -14.76 4.16
N SER A 200 1.54 -14.79 5.17
CA SER A 200 2.52 -15.88 5.34
C SER A 200 1.90 -17.20 5.78
N LYS A 201 2.58 -18.31 5.50
CA LYS A 201 2.16 -19.70 5.76
C LYS A 201 1.77 -19.97 7.23
N LYS A 202 2.52 -19.41 8.19
CA LYS A 202 2.36 -19.75 9.61
C LYS A 202 1.34 -18.87 10.35
N THR A 203 1.09 -17.65 9.87
CA THR A 203 0.30 -16.63 10.60
C THR A 203 -0.18 -15.54 9.64
N PRO A 204 -1.18 -15.84 8.80
CA PRO A 204 -1.86 -14.82 8.01
C PRO A 204 -2.66 -13.89 8.94
N ARG A 205 -2.56 -12.58 8.72
CA ARG A 205 -3.29 -11.57 9.50
C ARG A 205 -3.54 -10.31 8.69
N VAL A 206 -4.61 -9.62 9.03
CA VAL A 206 -4.94 -8.30 8.51
C VAL A 206 -4.19 -7.25 9.32
N GLY A 207 -3.65 -6.25 8.63
CA GLY A 207 -2.97 -5.10 9.23
C GLY A 207 -3.91 -4.29 10.10
N LYS A 208 -3.39 -3.83 11.24
CA LYS A 208 -4.13 -2.96 12.15
C LYS A 208 -4.13 -1.54 11.62
N LEU A 209 -5.24 -0.84 11.82
CA LEU A 209 -5.32 0.59 11.56
C LEU A 209 -4.29 1.31 12.45
N PHE A 210 -3.36 2.02 11.82
CA PHE A 210 -2.30 2.75 12.51
C PHE A 210 -2.54 4.25 12.44
N LEU A 211 -2.84 4.77 11.24
CA LEU A 211 -3.25 6.17 11.05
C LEU A 211 -4.60 6.21 10.39
N ASN A 212 -5.49 6.99 10.98
CA ASN A 212 -6.78 7.35 10.41
C ASN A 212 -6.78 8.86 10.19
N TRP A 213 -7.01 9.25 8.95
CA TRP A 213 -7.21 10.61 8.43
C TRP A 213 -7.95 11.65 9.29
#